data_AF-A0A6M3K0C6-F1
#
_entry.id   AF-A0A6M3K0C6-F1
#
_cell.length_a   1.000
_cell.length_b   1.000
_cell.length_c   1.000
_cell.angle_alpha   90.00
_cell.angle_beta   90.00
_cell.angle_gamma   90.00
#
_symmetry.space_group_name_H-M   'P 1'
#
loop_
_entity.id
_entity.type
_entity.pdbx_description
1 polymer ?
#
loop_
_entity_poly.entity_id
_entity_poly.type
_entity_poly.pdbx_seq_one_letter_code
_entity_poly.pdbx_strand_id
1 'polypeptide(L)'
;MATVAITPLAIVKDVASVTKPIASATAIVAADTNTFAYLTEGDLLIQINNTYAGAKNFTFGVGFGIAAGKGTLVVAVAQNAVQFVVLSSDRFRNSSGLVSLTYESGTTGFVQAFYLPK
;
A
#
# COMPACT_ATOMS: atom_id res chain seq x y z
N MET A 1 -4.28 -9.73 -15.82
CA MET A 1 -3.98 -9.08 -14.54
C MET A 1 -2.51 -9.33 -14.25
N ALA A 2 -1.69 -8.29 -14.29
CA ALA A 2 -0.29 -8.38 -13.91
C ALA A 2 -0.14 -8.15 -12.40
N THR A 3 1.00 -8.59 -11.86
CA THR A 3 1.43 -8.23 -10.51
C THR A 3 2.60 -7.27 -10.61
N VAL A 4 2.49 -6.12 -9.98
CA VAL A 4 3.53 -5.08 -9.97
C VAL A 4 4.14 -5.01 -8.57
N ALA A 5 5.42 -5.31 -8.46
CA ALA A 5 6.14 -5.17 -7.21
C ALA A 5 6.50 -3.70 -6.96
N ILE A 6 6.14 -3.19 -5.78
CA ILE A 6 6.56 -1.89 -5.28
C ILE A 6 7.50 -2.12 -4.11
N THR A 7 8.74 -1.70 -4.25
CA THR A 7 9.73 -1.76 -3.19
C THR A 7 9.50 -0.61 -2.21
N PRO A 8 9.17 -0.88 -0.94
CA PRO A 8 9.04 0.18 0.05
C PRO A 8 10.38 0.86 0.31
N LEU A 9 10.35 2.16 0.57
CA LEU A 9 11.52 2.95 0.91
C LEU A 9 11.76 2.92 2.43
N ALA A 10 13.01 2.84 2.87
CA ALA A 10 13.31 2.92 4.29
C ALA A 10 13.19 4.37 4.79
N ILE A 11 12.38 4.58 5.83
CA ILE A 11 12.52 5.78 6.67
C ILE A 11 13.60 5.47 7.70
N VAL A 12 14.73 6.15 7.56
CA VAL A 12 15.90 5.92 8.41
C VAL A 12 15.73 6.70 9.71
N LYS A 13 15.96 6.03 10.85
CA LYS A 13 15.94 6.65 12.18
C LYS A 13 16.97 7.80 12.23
N ASP A 14 16.63 8.87 12.95
CA ASP A 14 17.48 10.05 13.15
C ASP A 14 17.77 10.86 11.86
N VAL A 15 17.00 10.64 10.80
CA VAL A 15 17.01 11.48 9.59
C VAL A 15 15.80 12.41 9.59
N ALA A 16 16.05 13.71 9.39
CA ALA A 16 15.04 14.76 9.53
C ALA A 16 13.89 14.71 8.49
N SER A 17 14.10 14.08 7.34
CA SER A 17 13.02 13.90 6.34
C SER A 17 13.34 12.83 5.30
N VAL A 18 12.29 12.21 4.76
CA VAL A 18 12.32 11.49 3.48
C VAL A 18 11.35 12.22 2.55
N THR A 19 11.88 12.97 1.58
CA THR A 19 11.06 13.72 0.63
C THR A 19 10.91 12.93 -0.66
N LYS A 20 9.74 12.31 -0.86
CA LYS A 20 9.37 11.71 -2.15
C LYS A 20 7.96 12.14 -2.56
N PRO A 21 7.81 12.98 -3.59
CA PRO A 21 6.51 13.38 -4.10
C PRO A 21 5.69 12.18 -4.55
N ILE A 22 4.42 12.14 -4.14
CA ILE A 22 3.50 11.04 -4.49
C ILE A 22 3.26 10.95 -6.00
N ALA A 23 3.30 12.07 -6.71
CA ALA A 23 3.15 12.12 -8.17
C ALA A 23 4.32 11.44 -8.94
N SER A 24 5.46 11.25 -8.28
CA SER A 24 6.61 10.51 -8.82
C SER A 24 6.62 9.03 -8.39
N ALA A 25 5.58 8.58 -7.70
CA ALA A 25 5.46 7.20 -7.25
C ALA A 25 4.89 6.29 -8.35
N THR A 26 4.59 5.04 -8.01
CA THR A 26 4.06 4.06 -8.96
C THR A 26 2.64 4.46 -9.36
N ALA A 27 2.43 4.71 -10.65
CA ALA A 27 1.11 4.99 -11.19
C ALA A 27 0.19 3.77 -11.05
N ILE A 28 -1.07 4.01 -10.71
CA ILE A 28 -2.07 2.96 -10.54
C ILE A 28 -2.55 2.48 -11.92
N VAL A 29 -2.51 1.16 -12.11
CA VAL A 29 -3.23 0.47 -13.18
C VAL A 29 -4.32 -0.36 -12.51
N ALA A 30 -5.58 0.07 -12.59
CA ALA A 30 -6.67 -0.51 -11.81
C ALA A 30 -6.90 -2.02 -12.04
N ALA A 31 -6.47 -2.54 -13.19
CA ALA A 31 -6.58 -3.97 -13.54
C ALA A 31 -5.45 -4.84 -12.95
N ASP A 32 -4.43 -4.24 -12.35
CA ASP A 32 -3.27 -4.93 -11.79
C ASP A 32 -3.34 -5.01 -10.27
N THR A 33 -2.59 -5.98 -9.73
CA THR A 33 -2.37 -6.10 -8.28
C THR A 33 -1.00 -5.56 -7.95
N ASN A 34 -0.92 -4.61 -7.02
CA ASN A 34 0.35 -4.15 -6.50
C ASN A 34 0.75 -4.96 -5.28
N THR A 35 2.02 -5.32 -5.18
CA THR A 35 2.55 -6.07 -4.04
C THR A 35 3.72 -5.34 -3.40
N PHE A 36 3.73 -5.31 -2.07
CA PHE A 36 4.79 -4.71 -1.27
C PHE A 36 5.56 -5.79 -0.55
N ALA A 37 6.89 -5.75 -0.65
CA ALA A 37 7.74 -6.63 0.13
C ALA A 37 7.71 -6.24 1.61
N TYR A 38 7.63 -7.22 2.49
CA TYR A 38 7.69 -7.03 3.93
C TYR A 38 9.00 -7.64 4.46
N LEU A 39 10.12 -7.00 4.13
CA LEU A 39 11.46 -7.55 4.36
C LEU A 39 11.96 -7.44 5.80
N THR A 40 11.41 -6.50 6.58
CA THR A 40 11.76 -6.28 7.98
C THR A 40 10.53 -6.49 8.86
N GLU A 41 10.71 -7.02 10.07
CA GLU A 41 9.64 -6.98 11.06
C GLU A 41 9.34 -5.52 11.43
N GLY A 42 8.07 -5.15 11.49
CA GLY A 42 7.64 -3.78 11.78
C GLY A 42 6.33 -3.44 11.07
N ASP A 43 6.14 -2.16 10.79
CA ASP A 43 4.98 -1.58 10.12
C ASP A 43 5.35 -1.01 8.73
N LEU A 44 4.46 -1.19 7.76
CA LEU A 44 4.50 -0.54 6.46
C LEU A 44 3.55 0.65 6.44
N LEU A 45 4.08 1.83 6.09
CA LEU A 45 3.28 3.00 5.76
C LEU A 45 3.01 3.02 4.25
N ILE A 46 1.76 2.87 3.86
CA ILE A 46 1.32 3.00 2.47
C ILE A 46 0.72 4.38 2.29
N GLN A 47 1.22 5.12 1.30
CA GLN A 47 0.67 6.38 0.86
C GLN A 47 -0.04 6.19 -0.48
N ILE A 48 -1.28 6.63 -0.55
CA ILE A 48 -2.17 6.47 -1.69
C ILE A 48 -2.66 7.83 -2.13
N ASN A 49 -2.72 8.06 -3.43
CA ASN A 49 -3.40 9.21 -4.01
C ASN A 49 -4.43 8.72 -5.05
N ASN A 50 -5.64 9.26 -4.96
CA ASN A 50 -6.69 9.03 -5.95
C ASN A 50 -6.90 10.30 -6.78
N THR A 51 -6.67 10.22 -8.09
CA THR A 51 -6.91 11.32 -9.04
C THR A 51 -8.18 11.13 -9.85
N TYR A 52 -8.88 10.00 -9.67
CA TYR A 52 -10.12 9.73 -10.38
C TYR A 52 -11.23 10.68 -9.94
N ALA A 53 -12.16 10.99 -10.85
CA ALA A 53 -13.33 11.81 -10.58
C ALA A 53 -14.36 11.03 -9.74
N GLY A 54 -14.12 10.96 -8.44
CA GLY A 54 -14.96 10.28 -7.46
C GLY A 54 -14.15 9.53 -6.41
N ALA A 55 -14.82 9.13 -5.32
CA ALA A 55 -14.19 8.25 -4.34
C ALA A 55 -13.94 6.86 -4.93
N LYS A 56 -12.82 6.24 -4.57
CA LYS A 56 -12.45 4.90 -5.00
C LYS A 56 -11.99 4.03 -3.84
N ASN A 57 -12.31 2.75 -3.91
CA ASN A 57 -11.90 1.77 -2.92
C ASN A 57 -10.52 1.17 -3.23
N PHE A 58 -9.70 1.11 -2.20
CA PHE A 58 -8.38 0.49 -2.17
C PHE A 58 -8.44 -0.70 -1.21
N THR A 59 -8.17 -1.90 -1.71
CA THR A 59 -8.36 -3.14 -0.95
C THR A 59 -7.04 -3.83 -0.69
N PHE A 60 -6.65 -3.86 0.58
CA PHE A 60 -5.51 -4.64 1.06
C PHE A 60 -5.94 -6.08 1.34
N GLY A 61 -5.23 -7.01 0.72
CA GLY A 61 -5.49 -8.44 0.85
C GLY A 61 -5.23 -8.95 2.26
N VAL A 62 -5.82 -10.10 2.58
CA VAL A 62 -5.63 -10.76 3.88
C VAL A 62 -4.20 -11.27 4.04
N GLY A 63 -3.70 -11.25 5.28
CA GLY A 63 -2.47 -11.96 5.63
C GLY A 63 -2.66 -13.47 5.71
N PHE A 64 -1.58 -14.18 6.01
CA PHE A 64 -1.56 -15.64 6.15
C PHE A 64 -1.66 -16.09 7.62
N GLY A 65 -1.92 -17.38 7.85
CA GLY A 65 -1.95 -17.98 9.19
C GLY A 65 -3.06 -17.42 10.08
N ILE A 66 -2.71 -16.97 11.29
CA ILE A 66 -3.68 -16.42 12.27
C ILE A 66 -4.45 -15.20 11.76
N ALA A 67 -3.97 -14.54 10.71
CA ALA A 67 -4.60 -13.37 10.11
C ALA A 67 -5.55 -13.71 8.95
N ALA A 68 -5.51 -14.93 8.40
CA ALA A 68 -6.28 -15.32 7.22
C ALA A 68 -7.81 -15.19 7.41
N GLY A 69 -8.29 -15.31 8.66
CA GLY A 69 -9.71 -15.17 9.01
C GLY A 69 -10.15 -13.74 9.36
N LYS A 70 -9.25 -12.75 9.35
CA LYS A 70 -9.56 -11.38 9.83
C LYS A 70 -10.16 -10.45 8.77
N GLY A 71 -10.24 -10.90 7.52
CA GLY A 71 -10.82 -10.13 6.41
C GLY A 71 -9.88 -9.07 5.84
N THR A 72 -10.26 -8.51 4.68
CA THR A 72 -9.51 -7.48 3.96
C THR A 72 -9.71 -6.11 4.59
N LEU A 73 -8.75 -5.20 4.42
CA LEU A 73 -8.94 -3.78 4.73
C LEU A 73 -9.32 -3.04 3.45
N VAL A 74 -10.49 -2.41 3.45
CA VAL A 74 -10.94 -1.54 2.37
C VAL A 74 -10.88 -0.09 2.84
N VAL A 75 -10.23 0.76 2.07
CA VAL A 75 -10.11 2.20 2.34
C VAL A 75 -10.69 2.96 1.16
N ALA A 76 -11.72 3.76 1.41
CA ALA A 76 -12.27 4.66 0.41
C ALA A 76 -11.48 5.98 0.41
N VAL A 77 -10.92 6.36 -0.74
CA VAL A 77 -10.14 7.60 -0.88
C VAL A 77 -10.89 8.55 -1.82
N ALA A 78 -11.22 9.74 -1.33
CA ALA A 78 -11.91 10.78 -2.10
C ALA A 78 -11.07 11.28 -3.28
N GLN A 79 -11.71 11.96 -4.23
CA GLN A 79 -11.03 12.60 -5.35
C GLN A 79 -9.96 13.59 -4.86
N ASN A 80 -8.78 13.54 -5.48
CA ASN A 80 -7.60 14.37 -5.19
C ASN A 80 -7.10 14.29 -3.74
N ALA A 81 -7.55 13.30 -2.96
CA ALA A 81 -7.07 13.09 -1.61
C ALA A 81 -5.78 12.27 -1.60
N VAL A 82 -4.98 12.48 -0.56
CA VAL A 82 -3.85 11.62 -0.19
C VAL A 82 -4.20 10.95 1.12
N GLN A 83 -4.16 9.62 1.14
CA GLN A 83 -4.43 8.81 2.32
C GLN A 83 -3.18 8.05 2.74
N PHE A 84 -2.96 8.01 4.05
CA PHE A 84 -1.91 7.21 4.68
C PHE A 84 -2.54 6.03 5.42
N VAL A 85 -1.98 4.85 5.22
CA VAL A 85 -2.45 3.61 5.83
C VAL A 85 -1.24 2.89 6.42
N VAL A 86 -1.28 2.60 7.72
CA VAL A 86 -0.26 1.79 8.39
C VAL A 86 -0.75 0.35 8.45
N LEU A 87 0.08 -0.56 7.95
CA LEU A 87 -0.19 -1.99 7.93
C LEU A 87 0.86 -2.69 8.78
N SER A 88 0.40 -3.54 9.69
CA SER A 88 1.30 -4.38 10.48
C SER A 88 1.53 -5.74 9.83
N SER A 89 2.76 -6.23 10.00
CA SER A 89 3.23 -7.52 9.47
C SER A 89 2.44 -8.71 10.00
N ASP A 90 1.89 -8.62 11.21
CA ASP A 90 1.11 -9.69 11.84
C ASP A 90 -0.24 -9.92 11.15
N ARG A 91 -0.80 -8.90 10.47
CA ARG A 91 -2.14 -8.95 9.90
C ARG A 91 -2.17 -9.08 8.38
N PHE A 92 -1.24 -8.45 7.66
CA PHE A 92 -1.38 -8.31 6.19
C PHE A 92 -0.32 -9.04 5.38
N ARG A 93 0.71 -9.59 6.03
CA ARG A 93 1.78 -10.34 5.35
C ARG A 93 1.29 -11.74 4.96
N ASN A 94 1.40 -12.06 3.67
CA ASN A 94 1.09 -13.40 3.15
C ASN A 94 2.24 -14.40 3.38
N SER A 95 2.05 -15.66 2.98
CA SER A 95 3.06 -16.73 3.14
C SER A 95 4.36 -16.48 2.37
N SER A 96 4.34 -15.60 1.36
CA SER A 96 5.50 -15.21 0.57
C SER A 96 6.17 -13.93 1.09
N GLY A 97 5.75 -13.40 2.25
CA GLY A 97 6.31 -12.18 2.81
C GLY A 97 5.84 -10.89 2.13
N LEU A 98 4.74 -10.92 1.38
CA LEU A 98 4.22 -9.79 0.63
C LEU A 98 2.87 -9.31 1.17
N VAL A 99 2.54 -8.04 0.91
CA VAL A 99 1.20 -7.46 1.08
C VAL A 99 0.65 -7.15 -0.31
N SER A 100 -0.58 -7.56 -0.60
CA SER A 100 -1.24 -7.23 -1.87
C SER A 100 -2.21 -6.05 -1.70
N LEU A 101 -2.26 -5.19 -2.71
CA LEU A 101 -3.21 -4.10 -2.84
C LEU A 101 -3.87 -4.18 -4.22
N THR A 102 -5.19 -4.14 -4.22
CA THR A 102 -6.03 -4.10 -5.42
C THR A 102 -6.89 -2.86 -5.41
N TYR A 103 -7.39 -2.49 -6.58
CA TYR A 103 -8.08 -1.24 -6.81
C TYR A 103 -9.48 -1.50 -7.36
N GLU A 104 -10.42 -0.62 -7.03
CA GLU A 104 -11.67 -0.57 -7.75
C GLU A 104 -11.43 -0.22 -9.23
N SER A 105 -12.28 -0.73 -10.11
CA SER A 105 -12.19 -0.47 -11.54
C SER A 105 -12.17 1.03 -11.85
N GLY A 106 -11.33 1.42 -12.82
CA GLY A 106 -11.16 2.80 -13.28
C GLY A 106 -10.39 3.71 -12.32
N THR A 107 -9.86 3.21 -11.20
CA THR A 107 -9.02 4.01 -10.29
C THR A 107 -7.78 4.53 -11.01
N THR A 108 -7.51 5.83 -10.84
CA THR A 108 -6.29 6.49 -11.30
C THR A 108 -5.60 7.18 -10.13
N GLY A 109 -4.28 7.31 -10.20
CA GLY A 109 -3.48 7.99 -9.19
C GLY A 109 -2.16 7.28 -8.94
N PHE A 110 -1.67 7.34 -7.71
CA PHE A 110 -0.33 6.86 -7.37
C PHE A 110 -0.29 6.16 -6.03
N VAL A 111 0.66 5.23 -5.88
CA VAL A 111 0.92 4.55 -4.61
C VAL A 111 2.42 4.42 -4.34
N GLN A 112 2.81 4.59 -3.09
CA GLN A 112 4.13 4.23 -2.59
C GLN A 112 4.04 3.64 -1.19
N ALA A 113 5.13 2.98 -0.79
CA ALA A 113 5.25 2.36 0.51
C ALA A 113 6.56 2.77 1.18
N PHE A 114 6.54 2.79 2.51
CA PHE A 114 7.69 3.06 3.35
C PHE A 114 7.77 2.04 4.48
N TYR A 115 8.99 1.60 4.81
CA TYR A 115 9.26 0.91 6.06
C TYR A 115 9.33 1.94 7.18
N LEU A 116 8.50 1.79 8.21
CA LEU A 116 8.62 2.59 9.42
C LEU A 116 9.79 2.07 10.27
N PRO A 117 10.62 2.97 10.83
CA PRO A 117 11.67 2.57 11.76
C PRO A 117 11.05 2.00 13.03
N LYS A 118 11.73 1.02 13.64
CA LYS A 118 11.44 0.55 15.00
C LYS A 118 12.16 1.39 16.04
#